data_AF-A0A914G8T8-F1
#
_entry.id   AF-A0A914G8T8-F1
#
_cell.length_a   1.000
_cell.length_b   1.000
_cell.length_c   1.000
_cell.angle_alpha   90.00
_cell.angle_beta   90.00
_cell.angle_gamma   90.00
#
_symmetry.space_group_name_H-M   'P 1'
#
loop_
_entity.id
_entity.type
_entity.pdbx_description
1 polymer ?
#
loop_
_entity_poly.entity_id
_entity_poly.type
_entity_poly.pdbx_seq_one_letter_code
_entity_poly.pdbx_strand_id
1 'polypeptide(L)'
;MTANLRNTDVVVITRLDRLARATRDLRDIAEQLNEVGAGLRSIVEPWADTTSSAGRMVLTVFGGIAEFERALIHQRTSAGRLIAKEKGVRFGRPPALNIQQVALGQKLLDEGNTPREVAKALKVHPSTIYRVLRSSISAPL
;
A
#
# COMPACT_ATOMS: atom_id res chain seq x y z
N MET A 1 22.94 5.67 0.67
CA MET A 1 24.00 5.10 -0.20
C MET A 1 25.00 6.15 -0.70
N THR A 2 24.67 7.44 -0.72
CA THR A 2 25.45 8.48 -1.41
C THR A 2 26.59 9.13 -0.61
N ALA A 3 26.65 8.95 0.71
CA ALA A 3 27.53 9.74 1.59
C ALA A 3 29.05 9.59 1.32
N ASN A 4 29.49 8.54 0.62
CA ASN A 4 30.90 8.28 0.30
C ASN A 4 31.21 8.22 -1.21
N LEU A 5 30.24 8.54 -2.08
CA LEU A 5 30.45 8.48 -3.52
C LEU A 5 31.21 9.71 -4.00
N ARG A 6 32.19 9.48 -4.88
CA ARG A 6 32.96 10.50 -5.57
C ARG A 6 32.42 10.71 -6.98
N ASN A 7 32.67 11.90 -7.51
CA ASN A 7 32.51 12.17 -8.93
C ASN A 7 33.32 11.12 -9.71
N THR A 8 32.69 10.44 -10.68
CA THR A 8 33.16 9.28 -11.48
C THR A 8 32.95 7.87 -10.91
N ASP A 9 32.43 7.70 -9.69
CA ASP A 9 32.12 6.36 -9.18
C ASP A 9 30.95 5.72 -9.92
N VAL A 10 30.92 4.39 -10.02
CA VAL A 10 29.80 3.63 -10.61
C VAL A 10 29.26 2.62 -9.61
N VAL A 11 27.99 2.77 -9.25
CA VAL A 11 27.28 1.80 -8.43
C VAL A 11 26.88 0.61 -9.31
N VAL A 12 27.46 -0.55 -9.04
CA VAL A 12 27.14 -1.78 -9.74
C VAL A 12 26.17 -2.61 -8.91
N ILE A 13 25.05 -2.99 -9.52
CA ILE A 13 24.03 -3.84 -8.89
C ILE A 13 23.88 -5.14 -9.66
N THR A 14 23.43 -6.19 -8.98
CA THR A 14 23.16 -7.47 -9.67
C THR A 14 21.95 -7.36 -10.59
N ARG A 15 20.86 -6.74 -10.10
CA ARG A 15 19.59 -6.57 -10.81
C ARG A 15 18.85 -5.31 -10.34
N LEU A 16 18.06 -4.69 -11.21
CA LEU A 16 17.29 -3.47 -10.89
C LEU A 16 16.26 -3.65 -9.77
N ASP A 17 15.60 -4.81 -9.68
CA ASP A 17 14.60 -5.09 -8.64
C ASP A 17 15.19 -5.21 -7.22
N ARG A 18 16.52 -5.36 -7.11
CA ARG A 18 17.25 -5.35 -5.84
C ARG A 18 17.61 -3.94 -5.38
N LEU A 19 17.62 -2.97 -6.30
CA LEU A 19 17.88 -1.57 -6.01
C LEU A 19 16.60 -0.82 -5.66
N ALA A 20 15.51 -1.07 -6.39
CA ALA A 20 14.29 -0.27 -6.31
C ALA A 20 13.03 -1.14 -6.38
N ARG A 21 12.03 -0.83 -5.54
CA ARG A 21 10.73 -1.53 -5.51
C ARG A 21 9.68 -0.87 -6.41
N ALA A 22 9.90 0.38 -6.77
CA ALA A 22 9.11 1.09 -7.76
C ALA A 22 10.01 1.79 -8.77
N THR A 23 9.45 2.00 -9.96
CA THR A 23 10.10 2.74 -11.04
C THR A 23 10.50 4.15 -10.62
N ARG A 24 9.65 4.82 -9.83
CA ARG A 24 9.97 6.12 -9.24
C ARG A 24 11.23 6.03 -8.37
N ASP A 25 11.31 5.05 -7.49
CA ASP A 25 12.49 4.87 -6.62
C ASP A 25 13.76 4.70 -7.46
N LEU A 26 13.70 3.92 -8.55
CA LEU A 26 14.84 3.71 -9.45
C LEU A 26 15.28 5.01 -10.11
N ARG A 27 14.33 5.80 -10.62
CA ARG A 27 14.60 7.11 -11.22
C ARG A 27 15.22 8.07 -10.21
N ASP A 28 14.62 8.17 -9.03
CA ASP A 28 15.08 9.09 -7.99
C ASP A 28 16.50 8.71 -7.52
N ILE A 29 16.82 7.41 -7.39
CA ILE A 29 18.18 6.94 -7.11
C ILE A 29 19.14 7.29 -8.25
N ALA A 30 18.74 7.08 -9.51
CA ALA A 30 19.57 7.41 -10.66
C ALA A 30 19.86 8.93 -10.76
N GLU A 31 18.87 9.78 -10.46
CA GLU A 31 19.03 11.24 -10.36
C GLU A 31 20.00 11.62 -9.24
N GLN A 32 19.82 11.06 -8.04
CA GLN A 32 20.74 11.30 -6.91
C GLN A 32 22.19 10.90 -7.22
N LEU A 33 22.40 9.78 -7.92
CA LEU A 33 23.73 9.37 -8.35
C LEU A 33 24.31 10.37 -9.37
N ASN A 34 23.49 10.79 -10.33
CA ASN A 34 23.89 11.75 -11.35
C ASN A 34 24.26 13.13 -10.76
N GLU A 35 23.55 13.59 -9.73
CA GLU A 35 23.87 14.84 -9.00
C GLU A 35 25.25 14.80 -8.32
N VAL A 36 25.68 13.63 -7.86
CA VAL A 36 27.03 13.42 -7.28
C VAL A 36 28.10 13.20 -8.37
N GLY A 37 27.69 13.07 -9.63
CA GLY A 37 28.57 12.70 -10.75
C GLY A 37 28.89 11.21 -10.80
N ALA A 38 28.09 10.37 -10.13
CA ALA A 38 28.21 8.93 -10.11
C ALA A 38 27.22 8.25 -11.09
N GLY A 39 27.58 7.06 -11.57
CA GLY A 39 26.75 6.23 -12.44
C GLY A 39 26.10 5.05 -11.73
N LEU A 40 25.19 4.39 -12.43
CA LEU A 40 24.52 3.16 -12.04
C LEU A 40 24.65 2.16 -13.18
N ARG A 41 24.99 0.91 -12.86
CA ARG A 41 25.03 -0.18 -13.84
C ARG A 41 24.47 -1.48 -13.27
N SER A 42 23.58 -2.13 -14.01
CA SER A 42 23.16 -3.50 -13.71
C SER A 42 24.03 -4.54 -14.40
N ILE A 43 24.28 -5.67 -13.72
CA ILE A 43 24.97 -6.84 -14.29
C ILE A 43 24.01 -7.64 -15.17
N VAL A 44 22.79 -7.92 -14.70
CA VAL A 44 21.80 -8.73 -15.41
C VAL A 44 21.05 -7.95 -16.48
N GLU A 45 20.93 -6.62 -16.31
CA GLU A 45 20.32 -5.73 -17.29
C GLU A 45 21.37 -4.80 -17.91
N PRO A 46 22.19 -5.25 -18.91
CA PRO A 46 23.23 -4.42 -19.51
C PRO A 46 22.73 -3.11 -20.11
N TRP A 47 21.45 -3.06 -20.50
CA TRP A 47 20.80 -1.86 -21.03
C TRP A 47 20.58 -0.77 -19.96
N ALA A 48 20.64 -1.14 -18.67
CA ALA A 48 20.51 -0.23 -17.54
C ALA A 48 21.89 0.25 -17.06
N ASP A 49 22.57 1.00 -17.92
CA ASP A 49 23.87 1.63 -17.65
C ASP A 49 23.74 3.16 -17.80
N THR A 50 23.66 3.87 -16.68
CA THR A 50 23.49 5.33 -16.67
C THR A 50 24.79 6.09 -16.91
N THR A 51 25.93 5.40 -17.08
CA THR A 51 27.20 6.05 -17.48
C THR A 51 27.15 6.52 -18.94
N SER A 52 26.23 5.97 -19.75
CA SER A 52 26.00 6.37 -21.14
C SER A 52 24.70 7.17 -21.31
N SER A 53 24.67 8.09 -22.28
CA SER A 53 23.44 8.81 -22.66
C SER A 53 22.35 7.87 -23.17
N ALA A 54 22.74 6.84 -23.93
CA ALA A 54 21.83 5.83 -24.44
C ALA A 54 21.18 5.02 -23.31
N GLY A 55 21.95 4.54 -22.33
CA GLY A 55 21.40 3.78 -21.21
C GLY A 55 20.52 4.63 -20.28
N ARG A 56 20.84 5.93 -20.09
CA ARG A 56 19.92 6.87 -19.42
C ARG A 56 18.60 7.01 -20.15
N MET A 57 18.62 7.19 -21.48
CA MET A 57 17.40 7.25 -22.30
C MET A 57 16.57 5.96 -22.17
N VAL A 58 17.21 4.81 -22.30
CA VAL A 58 16.55 3.50 -22.19
C VAL A 58 15.91 3.33 -20.82
N LEU A 59 16.63 3.66 -19.74
CA LEU A 59 16.10 3.62 -18.38
C LEU A 59 14.85 4.50 -18.23
N THR A 60 14.86 5.71 -18.78
CA THR A 60 13.71 6.64 -18.75
C THR A 60 12.52 6.08 -19.52
N VAL A 61 12.73 5.50 -20.71
CA VAL A 61 11.65 4.91 -21.52
C VAL A 61 11.00 3.72 -20.81
N PHE A 62 11.80 2.76 -20.33
CA PHE A 62 11.27 1.63 -19.56
C PHE A 62 10.61 2.09 -18.27
N GLY A 63 11.13 3.16 -17.67
CA GLY A 63 10.51 3.80 -16.53
C GLY A 63 9.09 4.31 -16.86
N GLY A 64 8.95 5.08 -17.94
CA GLY A 64 7.66 5.56 -18.41
C GLY A 64 6.67 4.43 -18.72
N ILE A 65 7.13 3.35 -19.34
CA ILE A 65 6.29 2.16 -19.62
C ILE A 65 5.79 1.52 -18.31
N ALA A 66 6.68 1.31 -17.35
CA ALA A 66 6.31 0.69 -16.07
C ALA A 66 5.32 1.56 -15.26
N GLU A 67 5.45 2.88 -15.31
CA GLU A 67 4.48 3.79 -14.68
C GLU A 67 3.12 3.74 -15.38
N PHE A 68 3.12 3.71 -16.72
CA PHE A 68 1.90 3.59 -17.51
C PHE A 68 1.14 2.28 -17.23
N GLU A 69 1.84 1.14 -17.20
CA GLU A 69 1.24 -0.15 -16.86
C GLU A 69 0.62 -0.15 -15.46
N ARG A 70 1.32 0.43 -14.47
CA ARG A 70 0.81 0.59 -13.11
C ARG A 70 -0.46 1.43 -13.08
N ALA A 71 -0.50 2.53 -13.84
CA ALA A 71 -1.69 3.38 -13.94
C ALA A 71 -2.87 2.61 -14.54
N LEU A 72 -2.66 1.81 -15.58
CA LEU A 72 -3.72 0.96 -16.18
C LEU A 72 -4.26 -0.08 -15.19
N ILE A 73 -3.40 -0.72 -14.40
CA ILE A 73 -3.83 -1.66 -13.35
C ILE A 73 -4.70 -0.94 -12.32
N HIS A 74 -4.30 0.26 -11.88
CA HIS A 74 -5.09 1.06 -10.96
C HIS A 74 -6.44 1.47 -11.53
N GLN A 75 -6.51 1.89 -12.79
CA GLN A 75 -7.76 2.24 -13.45
C GLN A 75 -8.72 1.04 -13.50
N ARG A 76 -8.24 -0.12 -13.96
CA ARG A 76 -9.05 -1.35 -14.08
C ARG A 76 -9.54 -1.84 -12.73
N THR A 77 -8.67 -1.87 -11.72
CA THR A 77 -9.04 -2.31 -10.37
C THR A 77 -10.02 -1.34 -9.70
N SER A 78 -9.89 -0.05 -9.96
CA SER A 78 -10.83 0.97 -9.45
C SER A 78 -12.20 0.82 -10.11
N ALA A 79 -12.26 0.66 -11.44
CA ALA A 79 -13.50 0.41 -12.16
C ALA A 79 -14.19 -0.88 -11.67
N GLY A 80 -13.43 -1.97 -11.54
CA GLY A 80 -13.96 -3.23 -11.00
C GLY A 80 -14.47 -3.10 -9.56
N ARG A 81 -13.78 -2.32 -8.72
CA ARG A 81 -14.21 -2.04 -7.34
C ARG A 81 -15.54 -1.28 -7.30
N LEU A 82 -15.73 -0.30 -8.19
CA LEU A 82 -16.99 0.45 -8.29
C LEU A 82 -18.15 -0.47 -8.68
N ILE A 83 -17.98 -1.27 -9.74
CA ILE A 83 -18.99 -2.24 -10.18
C ILE A 83 -19.34 -3.24 -9.06
N ALA A 84 -18.34 -3.75 -8.35
CA ALA A 84 -18.56 -4.66 -7.23
C ALA A 84 -19.32 -3.97 -6.08
N LYS A 85 -19.02 -2.71 -5.79
CA LYS A 85 -19.74 -1.92 -4.79
C LYS A 85 -21.20 -1.69 -5.18
N GLU A 86 -21.48 -1.39 -6.45
CA GLU A 86 -22.84 -1.27 -6.99
C GLU A 86 -23.62 -2.58 -6.90
N LYS A 87 -22.94 -3.72 -7.10
CA LYS A 87 -23.50 -5.06 -6.88
C LYS A 87 -23.67 -5.44 -5.40
N GLY A 88 -23.39 -4.52 -4.46
CA GLY A 88 -23.55 -4.75 -3.03
C GLY A 88 -22.43 -5.56 -2.37
N VAL A 89 -21.29 -5.77 -3.04
CA VAL A 89 -20.13 -6.45 -2.43
C VAL A 89 -19.63 -5.61 -1.26
N ARG A 90 -19.66 -6.18 -0.06
CA ARG A 90 -19.15 -5.54 1.15
C ARG A 90 -17.62 -5.68 1.20
N PHE A 91 -16.93 -4.55 1.06
CA PHE A 91 -15.47 -4.48 1.20
C PHE A 91 -15.03 -4.30 2.66
N GLY A 92 -13.76 -4.64 2.93
CA GLY A 92 -13.14 -4.49 4.24
C GLY A 92 -13.29 -5.71 5.14
N ARG A 93 -12.79 -5.59 6.36
CA ARG A 93 -12.85 -6.68 7.35
C ARG A 93 -14.31 -6.93 7.76
N PRO A 94 -14.80 -8.19 7.75
CA PRO A 94 -16.12 -8.51 8.28
C PRO A 94 -16.29 -8.01 9.72
N PRO A 95 -17.50 -7.57 10.11
CA PRO A 95 -17.76 -7.14 11.48
C PRO A 95 -17.51 -8.30 12.44
N ALA A 96 -16.93 -7.98 13.60
CA ALA A 96 -16.59 -9.00 14.60
C ALA A 96 -17.83 -9.62 15.28
N LEU A 97 -18.97 -8.93 15.24
CA LEU A 97 -20.25 -9.39 15.77
C LEU A 97 -21.28 -9.40 14.64
N ASN A 98 -22.09 -10.45 14.59
CA ASN A 98 -23.27 -10.50 13.72
C ASN A 98 -24.45 -9.73 14.35
N ILE A 99 -25.54 -9.56 13.59
CA ILE A 99 -26.70 -8.77 14.02
C ILE A 99 -27.31 -9.31 15.33
N GLN A 100 -27.39 -10.63 15.48
CA GLN A 100 -27.95 -11.26 16.69
C GLN A 100 -27.05 -11.04 17.91
N GLN A 101 -25.73 -11.12 17.74
CA GLN A 101 -24.76 -10.86 18.80
C GLN A 101 -24.73 -9.39 19.21
N VAL A 102 -24.95 -8.46 18.27
CA VAL A 102 -25.12 -7.04 18.58
C VAL A 102 -26.39 -6.83 19.40
N ALA A 103 -27.51 -7.42 19.00
CA ALA A 103 -28.76 -7.33 19.75
C ALA A 103 -28.66 -7.94 21.15
N LEU A 104 -28.00 -9.10 21.28
CA LEU A 104 -27.71 -9.72 22.57
C LEU A 104 -26.82 -8.83 23.43
N GLY A 105 -25.77 -8.25 22.85
CA GLY A 105 -24.88 -7.32 23.53
C GLY A 105 -25.62 -6.09 24.07
N GLN A 106 -26.54 -5.53 23.29
CA GLN A 106 -27.37 -4.40 23.72
C GLN A 106 -28.27 -4.78 24.90
N LYS A 107 -28.96 -5.92 24.81
CA LYS A 107 -29.80 -6.40 25.93
C LYS A 107 -29.01 -6.58 27.22
N LEU A 108 -27.83 -7.19 27.16
CA LEU A 108 -26.98 -7.38 28.33
C LEU A 108 -26.56 -6.03 28.95
N LEU A 109 -26.31 -5.00 28.13
CA LEU A 109 -26.02 -3.65 28.62
C LEU A 109 -27.24 -3.00 29.27
N ASP A 110 -28.42 -3.17 28.69
CA ASP A 110 -29.69 -2.63 29.23
C ASP A 110 -30.06 -3.30 30.57
N GLU A 111 -29.68 -4.57 30.75
CA GLU A 111 -29.77 -5.32 32.02
C GLU A 111 -28.74 -4.85 33.07
N GLY A 112 -27.88 -3.88 32.75
CA GLY A 112 -26.93 -3.26 33.67
C GLY A 112 -25.53 -3.88 33.68
N ASN A 113 -25.22 -4.84 32.80
CA ASN A 113 -23.88 -5.39 32.70
C ASN A 113 -22.89 -4.35 32.15
N THR A 114 -21.64 -4.41 32.59
CA THR A 114 -20.61 -3.49 32.10
C THR A 114 -20.16 -3.85 30.67
N PRO A 115 -19.71 -2.87 29.84
CA PRO A 115 -19.19 -3.15 28.51
C PRO A 115 -18.04 -4.18 28.46
N ARG A 116 -17.27 -4.32 29.54
CA ARG A 116 -16.19 -5.31 29.65
C ARG A 116 -16.73 -6.73 29.85
N GLU A 117 -17.78 -6.89 30.65
CA GLU A 117 -18.44 -8.18 30.87
C GLU A 117 -19.13 -8.66 29.59
N VAL A 118 -19.84 -7.76 28.91
CA VAL A 118 -20.46 -8.07 27.61
C VAL A 118 -19.40 -8.44 26.57
N ALA A 119 -18.27 -7.73 26.52
CA ALA A 119 -17.17 -8.05 25.62
C ALA A 119 -16.60 -9.47 25.89
N LYS A 120 -16.43 -9.83 27.16
CA LYS A 120 -15.96 -11.16 27.56
C LYS A 120 -16.97 -12.25 27.17
N ALA A 121 -18.25 -12.03 27.40
CA ALA A 121 -19.33 -12.96 27.03
C ALA A 121 -19.39 -13.19 25.52
N LEU A 122 -19.24 -12.12 24.72
CA LEU A 122 -19.25 -12.17 23.26
C LEU A 122 -17.87 -12.51 22.64
N LYS A 123 -16.85 -12.78 23.47
CA LYS A 123 -15.47 -13.11 23.07
C LYS A 123 -14.85 -12.09 22.11
N VAL A 124 -15.08 -10.80 22.37
CA VAL A 124 -14.49 -9.70 21.61
C VAL A 124 -13.72 -8.75 22.52
N HIS A 125 -12.83 -7.96 21.93
CA HIS A 125 -12.14 -6.90 22.68
C HIS A 125 -13.14 -5.82 23.12
N PRO A 126 -13.03 -5.21 24.32
CA PRO A 126 -13.95 -4.17 24.80
C PRO A 126 -14.15 -3.00 23.85
N SER A 127 -13.12 -2.62 23.09
CA SER A 127 -13.21 -1.59 22.05
C SER A 127 -14.24 -1.91 20.95
N THR A 128 -14.54 -3.19 20.71
CA THR A 128 -15.58 -3.61 19.76
C THR A 128 -16.97 -3.23 20.28
N ILE A 129 -17.23 -3.39 21.58
CA ILE A 129 -18.51 -3.01 22.20
C ILE A 129 -18.68 -1.49 22.14
N TYR A 130 -17.67 -0.71 22.55
CA TYR A 130 -17.71 0.75 22.44
C TYR A 130 -17.90 1.25 21.01
N ARG A 131 -17.27 0.59 20.02
CA ARG A 131 -17.44 0.94 18.60
C ARG A 131 -18.85 0.67 18.09
N VAL A 132 -19.46 -0.45 18.49
CA VAL A 132 -20.84 -0.78 18.13
C VAL A 132 -21.81 0.23 18.74
N LEU A 133 -21.62 0.59 20.01
CA LEU A 133 -22.43 1.62 20.70
C LEU A 133 -22.30 3.01 20.07
N ARG A 134 -21.09 3.40 19.64
CA ARG A 134 -20.91 4.67 18.92
C ARG A 134 -21.61 4.66 17.56
N SER A 135 -21.59 3.50 16.88
CA SER A 135 -22.18 3.35 15.55
C SER A 135 -23.71 3.29 15.56
N SER A 136 -24.34 2.85 16.67
CA SER A 136 -25.79 2.88 16.82
C SER A 136 -26.33 4.30 17.09
N ILE A 137 -25.51 5.19 17.66
CA ILE A 137 -25.85 6.60 17.89
C ILE A 137 -25.70 7.45 16.61
N SER A 138 -24.88 7.01 15.65
CA SER A 138 -24.53 7.80 14.45
C SER A 138 -25.22 7.35 13.15
N ALA A 139 -26.18 6.41 13.19
CA ALA A 139 -26.94 6.00 12.01
C ALA A 139 -28.22 6.85 11.91
N PRO A 140 -28.39 7.73 10.91
CA PRO A 140 -29.68 8.34 10.64
C PRO A 140 -30.63 7.29 10.05
N LEU A 141 -31.91 7.39 10.45
CA LEU A 141 -33.05 6.70 9.82
C LEU A 141 -33.11 7.00 8.32
#